data_AF-A0AAD5A8C3-F1
#
_entry.id   AF-A0AAD5A8C3-F1
#
_cell.length_a   1.000
_cell.length_b   1.000
_cell.length_c   1.000
_cell.angle_alpha   90.00
_cell.angle_beta   90.00
_cell.angle_gamma   90.00
#
_symmetry.space_group_name_H-M   'P 1'
#
loop_
_entity.id
_entity.type
_entity.pdbx_description
1 polymer ?
#
loop_
_entity_poly.entity_id
_entity_poly.type
_entity_poly.pdbx_seq_one_letter_code
_entity_poly.pdbx_strand_id
1 'polypeptide(L)'
;FRDFSNGYLVAEIFSWYYPEDFFLHYYDKGTSLGNKQNNWSRIEKVLLKRHLSLMKESINGTIHCKPGAAETLVQEIYTLLTNRRQIQNVQEGAADFSDQRYQEQLPMLARATACKSIKNNLRLSEELAEPNISSIHRKIQNIIHRHVEHRREERNQNPRK
;
A
#
# COMPACT_ATOMS: atom_id res chain seq x y z
N PHE A 1 9.44 -3.42 8.56
CA PHE A 1 8.11 -3.34 7.90
C PHE A 1 7.86 -4.43 6.85
N ARG A 2 8.88 -4.98 6.18
CA ARG A 2 8.71 -6.13 5.26
C ARG A 2 8.02 -7.33 5.94
N ASP A 3 8.21 -7.47 7.24
CA ASP A 3 7.69 -8.58 8.03
C ASP A 3 6.16 -8.58 8.13
N PHE A 4 5.52 -7.40 8.03
CA PHE A 4 4.06 -7.29 7.97
C PHE A 4 3.48 -7.72 6.62
N SER A 5 4.28 -7.76 5.54
CA SER A 5 3.79 -8.10 4.19
C SER A 5 3.16 -9.50 4.12
N ASN A 6 3.65 -10.44 4.94
CA ASN A 6 3.13 -11.81 4.97
C ASN A 6 1.79 -11.94 5.72
N GLY A 7 1.45 -11.00 6.61
CA GLY A 7 0.25 -11.07 7.43
C GLY A 7 0.37 -11.95 8.68
N TYR A 8 1.38 -12.83 8.82
CA TYR A 8 1.56 -13.64 10.03
C TYR A 8 1.66 -12.80 11.31
N LEU A 9 2.48 -11.73 11.31
CA LEU A 9 2.57 -10.82 12.46
C LEU A 9 1.24 -10.12 12.76
N VAL A 10 0.44 -9.85 11.74
CA VAL A 10 -0.90 -9.25 11.92
C VAL A 10 -1.84 -10.26 12.56
N ALA A 11 -1.83 -11.51 12.09
CA ALA A 11 -2.57 -12.60 12.70
C ALA A 11 -2.12 -12.85 14.15
N GLU A 12 -0.81 -12.77 14.42
CA GLU A 12 -0.25 -12.82 15.77
C GLU A 12 -0.83 -11.72 16.66
N ILE A 13 -0.79 -10.46 16.23
CA ILE A 13 -1.38 -9.33 16.97
C ILE A 13 -2.86 -9.61 17.28
N PHE A 14 -3.66 -9.99 16.28
CA PHE A 14 -5.07 -10.26 16.49
C PHE A 14 -5.34 -11.49 17.37
N SER A 15 -4.45 -12.47 17.41
CA SER A 15 -4.59 -13.65 18.28
C SER A 15 -4.57 -13.30 19.78
N TRP A 16 -3.93 -12.19 20.17
CA TRP A 16 -3.98 -11.70 21.55
C TRP A 16 -5.36 -11.15 21.94
N TYR A 17 -6.11 -10.62 20.98
CA TYR A 17 -7.42 -10.00 21.22
C TYR A 17 -8.59 -10.95 20.92
N TYR A 18 -8.40 -11.84 19.95
CA TYR A 18 -9.40 -12.78 19.45
C TYR A 18 -8.80 -14.19 19.31
N PRO A 19 -8.36 -14.81 20.42
CA PRO A 19 -7.68 -16.12 20.39
C PRO A 19 -8.55 -17.24 19.81
N GLU A 20 -9.87 -17.14 19.95
CA GLU A 20 -10.86 -18.09 19.42
C GLU A 20 -11.01 -18.04 17.88
N ASP A 21 -10.56 -16.97 17.22
CA ASP A 21 -10.69 -16.84 15.75
C ASP A 21 -9.35 -16.85 15.02
N PHE A 22 -8.27 -16.47 15.69
CA PHE A 22 -6.93 -16.35 15.10
C PHE A 22 -6.02 -17.48 15.56
N PHE A 23 -6.21 -18.65 14.97
CA PHE A 23 -5.32 -19.79 15.21
C PHE A 23 -4.05 -19.71 14.35
N LEU A 24 -2.90 -19.52 14.97
CA LEU A 24 -1.62 -19.24 14.27
C LEU A 24 -1.14 -20.38 13.37
N HIS A 25 -1.54 -21.63 13.61
CA HIS A 25 -1.17 -22.76 12.75
C HIS A 25 -1.83 -22.72 11.36
N TYR A 26 -2.84 -21.86 11.16
CA TYR A 26 -3.44 -21.63 9.83
C TYR A 26 -2.71 -20.59 8.98
N TYR A 27 -1.69 -19.93 9.52
CA TYR A 27 -0.96 -18.86 8.84
C TYR A 27 0.47 -19.31 8.54
N ASP A 28 0.85 -19.17 7.27
CA ASP A 28 2.14 -19.65 6.75
C ASP A 28 3.21 -18.55 6.84
N LYS A 29 4.41 -18.87 7.33
CA LYS A 29 5.53 -17.90 7.46
C LYS A 29 6.33 -17.68 6.17
N GLY A 30 5.98 -18.37 5.09
CA GLY A 30 6.63 -18.36 3.80
C GLY A 30 6.49 -17.01 3.08
N THR A 31 7.46 -16.71 2.24
CA THR A 31 7.61 -15.35 1.66
C THR A 31 6.99 -15.20 0.27
N SER A 32 6.41 -16.27 -0.30
CA SER A 32 5.80 -16.25 -1.64
C SER A 32 4.58 -15.34 -1.68
N LEU A 33 4.33 -14.68 -2.81
CA LEU A 33 3.16 -13.81 -2.98
C LEU A 33 1.84 -14.53 -2.70
N GLY A 34 1.72 -15.78 -3.16
CA GLY A 34 0.56 -16.63 -2.88
C GLY A 34 0.36 -16.88 -1.38
N ASN A 35 1.42 -17.14 -0.61
CA ASN A 35 1.31 -17.32 0.84
C ASN A 35 0.84 -16.02 1.52
N LYS A 36 1.37 -14.86 1.09
CA LYS A 36 0.91 -13.55 1.60
C LYS A 36 -0.57 -13.35 1.32
N GLN A 37 -1.02 -13.53 0.07
CA GLN A 37 -2.42 -13.35 -0.32
C GLN A 37 -3.35 -14.31 0.43
N ASN A 38 -2.94 -15.56 0.62
CA ASN A 38 -3.71 -16.54 1.39
C ASN A 38 -3.86 -16.15 2.86
N ASN A 39 -2.76 -15.73 3.50
CA ASN A 39 -2.80 -15.24 4.88
C ASN A 39 -3.73 -14.03 5.00
N TRP A 40 -3.57 -13.03 4.14
CA TRP A 40 -4.39 -11.81 4.16
C TRP A 40 -5.88 -12.08 3.90
N SER A 41 -6.20 -12.97 2.94
CA SER A 41 -7.59 -13.38 2.70
C SER A 41 -8.22 -14.04 3.94
N ARG A 42 -7.44 -14.82 4.71
CA ARG A 42 -7.92 -15.39 5.98
C ARG A 42 -8.15 -14.30 7.03
N ILE A 43 -7.20 -13.38 7.20
CA ILE A 43 -7.33 -12.26 8.15
C ILE A 43 -8.60 -11.46 7.83
N GLU A 44 -8.79 -11.03 6.57
CA GLU A 44 -9.97 -10.26 6.15
C GLU A 44 -11.29 -11.00 6.45
N LYS A 45 -11.35 -12.31 6.19
CA LYS A 45 -12.53 -13.13 6.49
C LYS A 45 -12.83 -13.18 7.98
N VAL A 46 -11.82 -13.29 8.83
CA VAL A 46 -12.00 -13.31 10.29
C VAL A 46 -12.44 -11.94 10.79
N LEU A 47 -11.80 -10.86 10.33
CA LEU A 47 -12.17 -9.49 10.69
C LEU A 47 -13.61 -9.18 10.28
N LEU A 48 -14.02 -9.56 9.07
CA LEU A 48 -15.38 -9.35 8.59
C LEU A 48 -16.43 -10.04 9.47
N LYS A 49 -16.16 -11.27 9.93
CA LYS A 49 -17.05 -11.99 10.87
C LYS A 49 -17.17 -11.28 12.22
N ARG A 50 -16.17 -10.49 12.60
CA ARG A 50 -16.15 -9.66 13.82
C ARG A 50 -16.67 -8.23 13.58
N HIS A 51 -17.20 -7.92 12.39
CA HIS A 51 -17.62 -6.58 11.99
C HIS A 51 -16.48 -5.54 12.02
N LEU A 52 -15.25 -6.01 11.78
CA LEU A 52 -14.04 -5.21 11.70
C LEU A 52 -13.57 -5.15 10.25
N SER A 53 -12.96 -4.04 9.86
CA SER A 53 -12.37 -3.87 8.53
C SER A 53 -11.15 -2.97 8.59
N LEU A 54 -10.13 -3.31 7.80
CA LEU A 54 -8.97 -2.46 7.54
C LEU A 54 -9.07 -1.92 6.10
N MET A 55 -8.39 -0.82 5.83
CA MET A 55 -8.37 -0.22 4.50
C MET A 55 -7.69 -1.17 3.51
N LYS A 56 -8.36 -1.43 2.37
CA LYS A 56 -7.84 -2.35 1.34
C LYS A 56 -6.54 -1.86 0.75
N GLU A 57 -6.42 -0.55 0.59
CA GLU A 57 -5.23 0.13 0.11
C GLU A 57 -4.04 -0.15 1.04
N SER A 58 -4.23 -0.06 2.36
CA SER A 58 -3.20 -0.34 3.36
C SER A 58 -2.77 -1.81 3.35
N ILE A 59 -3.72 -2.74 3.23
CA ILE A 59 -3.43 -4.17 3.09
C ILE A 59 -2.63 -4.43 1.81
N ASN A 60 -3.13 -3.98 0.67
CA ASN A 60 -2.49 -4.20 -0.63
C ASN A 60 -1.10 -3.55 -0.68
N GLY A 61 -0.98 -2.30 -0.23
CA GLY A 61 0.30 -1.62 -0.11
C GLY A 61 1.27 -2.40 0.77
N THR A 62 0.81 -2.97 1.88
CA THR A 62 1.64 -3.78 2.79
C THR A 62 2.09 -5.09 2.14
N ILE A 63 1.19 -5.83 1.48
CA ILE A 63 1.53 -7.07 0.73
C ILE A 63 2.66 -6.81 -0.27
N HIS A 64 2.56 -5.68 -0.98
CA HIS A 64 3.50 -5.28 -2.03
C HIS A 64 4.70 -4.46 -1.51
N CYS A 65 4.85 -4.27 -0.20
CA CYS A 65 5.93 -3.48 0.40
C CYS A 65 6.02 -2.06 -0.20
N LYS A 66 4.88 -1.40 -0.34
CA LYS A 66 4.79 0.03 -0.65
C LYS A 66 5.25 0.85 0.55
N PRO A 67 6.06 1.91 0.35
CA PRO A 67 6.47 2.80 1.44
C PRO A 67 5.25 3.40 2.17
N GLY A 68 5.28 3.43 3.50
CA GLY A 68 4.21 4.01 4.32
C GLY A 68 2.97 3.13 4.54
N ALA A 69 2.80 2.06 3.77
CA ALA A 69 1.60 1.22 3.85
C ALA A 69 1.54 0.38 5.12
N ALA A 70 2.66 -0.21 5.53
CA ALA A 70 2.71 -1.01 6.75
C ALA A 70 2.53 -0.15 8.01
N GLU A 71 3.09 1.06 7.99
CA GLU A 71 2.96 2.05 9.06
C GLU A 71 1.51 2.50 9.21
N THR A 72 0.86 2.81 8.08
CA THR A 72 -0.57 3.18 8.04
C THR A 72 -1.44 2.03 8.55
N LEU A 73 -1.20 0.81 8.07
CA LEU A 73 -1.88 -0.40 8.51
C LEU A 73 -1.76 -0.63 10.02
N VAL A 74 -0.56 -0.49 10.59
CA VAL A 74 -0.34 -0.67 12.03
C VAL A 74 -1.09 0.38 12.84
N GLN A 75 -1.15 1.63 12.37
CA GLN A 75 -1.94 2.68 13.01
C GLN A 75 -3.45 2.39 12.96
N GLU A 76 -3.95 1.84 11.84
CA GLU A 76 -5.33 1.38 11.72
C GLU A 76 -5.61 0.25 12.72
N ILE A 77 -4.77 -0.80 12.74
CA ILE A 77 -4.91 -1.93 13.67
C ILE A 77 -4.91 -1.44 15.13
N TYR A 78 -3.98 -0.54 15.48
CA TYR A 78 -3.91 0.02 16.83
C TYR A 78 -5.18 0.78 17.21
N THR A 79 -5.67 1.64 16.31
CA THR A 79 -6.90 2.42 16.53
C THR A 79 -8.09 1.48 16.73
N LEU A 80 -8.20 0.48 15.86
CA LEU A 80 -9.27 -0.51 15.85
C LEU A 80 -9.29 -1.35 17.13
N LEU A 81 -8.14 -1.82 17.61
CA LEU A 81 -8.05 -2.68 18.78
C LEU A 81 -8.15 -1.94 20.12
N THR A 82 -7.76 -0.66 20.16
CA THR A 82 -7.74 0.12 21.41
C THR A 82 -8.96 1.02 21.61
N ASN A 83 -9.91 1.04 20.67
CA ASN A 83 -11.07 1.94 20.66
C ASN A 83 -10.70 3.42 20.89
N ARG A 84 -9.46 3.81 20.55
CA ARG A 84 -9.03 5.21 20.60
C ARG A 84 -9.59 5.94 19.39
N ARG A 85 -9.99 7.20 19.55
CA ARG A 85 -10.26 8.07 18.39
C ARG A 85 -9.05 8.03 17.48
N GLN A 86 -9.31 7.86 16.18
CA GLN A 86 -8.31 7.86 15.12
C GLN A 86 -7.27 8.94 15.42
N ILE A 87 -6.01 8.54 15.61
CA ILE A 87 -4.92 9.49 15.77
C ILE A 87 -4.91 10.28 14.45
N GLN A 88 -5.29 11.56 14.49
CA GLN A 88 -5.41 12.45 13.32
C GLN A 88 -4.04 12.78 12.70
N ASN A 89 -3.24 11.76 12.37
CA ASN A 89 -1.94 11.90 11.72
C ASN A 89 -1.81 11.03 10.47
N VAL A 90 -2.86 10.30 10.06
CA VAL A 90 -2.86 9.58 8.80
C VAL A 90 -3.47 10.47 7.74
N GLN A 91 -2.61 11.29 7.13
CA GLN A 91 -2.72 11.82 5.78
C GLN A 91 -4.12 11.70 5.13
N GLU A 92 -4.97 12.73 5.25
CA GLU A 92 -6.35 12.82 4.71
C GLU A 92 -6.46 12.78 3.16
N GLY A 93 -5.48 12.24 2.44
CA GLY A 93 -5.62 11.97 1.00
C GLY A 93 -5.74 10.48 0.75
N ALA A 94 -6.33 10.10 -0.38
CA ALA A 94 -6.31 8.74 -0.87
C ALA A 94 -4.89 8.16 -0.75
N ALA A 95 -4.72 7.16 0.10
CA ALA A 95 -3.45 6.50 0.34
C ALA A 95 -3.12 5.63 -0.88
N ASP A 96 -2.76 6.27 -2.00
CA ASP A 96 -2.37 5.56 -3.22
C ASP A 96 -0.97 4.95 -3.11
N PHE A 97 -0.29 5.21 -1.97
CA PHE A 97 1.07 4.81 -1.62
C PHE A 97 2.07 5.02 -2.76
N SER A 98 1.83 6.04 -3.58
CA SER A 98 2.72 6.50 -4.61
C SER A 98 3.73 7.50 -4.05
N ASP A 99 4.77 7.77 -4.83
CA ASP A 99 5.72 8.84 -4.53
C ASP A 99 5.20 10.24 -4.94
N GLN A 100 3.93 10.38 -5.36
CA GLN A 100 3.37 11.61 -5.92
C GLN A 100 3.62 12.83 -5.02
N ARG A 101 3.22 12.76 -3.74
CA ARG A 101 3.38 13.89 -2.80
C ARG A 101 4.83 14.31 -2.64
N TYR A 102 5.75 13.34 -2.64
CA TYR A 102 7.18 13.61 -2.57
C TYR A 102 7.66 14.28 -3.87
N GLN A 103 7.22 13.81 -5.03
CA GLN A 103 7.58 14.41 -6.33
C GLN A 103 7.04 15.84 -6.49
N GLU A 104 5.82 16.12 -6.00
CA GLU A 104 5.21 17.46 -6.07
C GLU A 104 6.03 18.50 -5.29
N GLN A 105 6.61 18.12 -4.15
CA GLN A 105 7.44 18.99 -3.30
C GLN A 105 8.85 19.24 -3.84
N LEU A 106 9.34 18.39 -4.75
CA LEU A 106 10.69 18.50 -5.28
C LEU A 106 10.81 19.60 -6.34
N PRO A 107 11.96 20.31 -6.40
CA PRO A 107 12.30 21.15 -7.54
C PRO A 107 12.39 20.35 -8.85
N MET A 108 12.10 21.00 -9.98
CA MET A 108 12.08 20.40 -11.32
C MET A 108 13.25 19.46 -11.63
N LEU A 109 14.48 19.89 -11.35
CA LEU A 109 15.68 19.12 -11.68
C LEU A 109 15.88 17.88 -10.79
N ALA A 110 15.21 17.84 -9.63
CA ALA A 110 15.31 16.74 -8.67
C ALA A 110 14.18 15.71 -8.83
N ARG A 111 13.14 16.02 -9.60
CA ARG A 111 12.01 15.10 -9.84
C ARG A 111 12.44 13.86 -10.62
N ALA A 112 11.74 12.75 -10.37
CA ALA A 112 11.97 11.49 -11.05
C ALA A 112 11.67 11.60 -12.56
N THR A 113 12.50 10.94 -13.38
CA THR A 113 12.16 10.69 -14.79
C THR A 113 11.00 9.71 -14.91
N ALA A 114 10.28 9.69 -16.04
CA ALA A 114 9.17 8.77 -16.27
C ALA A 114 9.51 7.30 -15.91
N CYS A 115 10.68 6.82 -16.37
CA CYS A 115 11.15 5.47 -16.04
C CYS A 115 11.36 5.26 -14.54
N LYS A 116 11.90 6.27 -13.84
CA LYS A 116 12.09 6.23 -12.39
C LYS A 116 10.74 6.27 -11.66
N SER A 117 9.78 7.08 -12.11
CA SER A 117 8.42 7.11 -11.58
C SER A 117 7.71 5.76 -11.72
N ILE A 118 7.84 5.08 -12.86
CA ILE A 118 7.29 3.71 -13.02
C ILE A 118 7.92 2.77 -11.99
N LYS A 119 9.25 2.74 -11.89
CA LYS A 119 9.97 1.86 -10.95
C LYS A 119 9.64 2.14 -9.48
N ASN A 120 9.39 3.39 -9.13
CA ASN A 120 9.04 3.77 -7.76
C ASN A 120 7.60 3.36 -7.41
N ASN A 121 6.68 3.42 -8.38
CA ASN A 121 5.23 3.27 -8.15
C ASN A 121 4.64 1.93 -8.60
N LEU A 122 5.42 1.05 -9.22
CA LEU A 122 5.00 -0.29 -9.63
C LEU A 122 5.99 -1.33 -9.10
N ARG A 123 5.50 -2.25 -8.28
CA ARG A 123 6.26 -3.38 -7.75
C ARG A 123 6.04 -4.60 -8.61
N LEU A 124 7.10 -5.40 -8.80
CA LEU A 124 7.01 -6.68 -9.52
C LEU A 124 5.93 -7.61 -8.94
N SER A 125 5.74 -7.59 -7.62
CA SER A 125 4.69 -8.39 -6.98
C SER A 125 3.27 -7.94 -7.32
N GLU A 126 3.05 -6.67 -7.69
CA GLU A 126 1.74 -6.20 -8.19
C GLU A 126 1.50 -6.74 -9.60
N GLU A 127 2.52 -6.73 -10.46
CA GLU A 127 2.45 -7.30 -11.81
C GLU A 127 2.16 -8.81 -11.77
N LEU A 128 2.79 -9.53 -10.84
CA LEU A 128 2.53 -10.97 -10.65
C LEU A 128 1.16 -11.25 -10.01
N ALA A 129 0.59 -10.29 -9.28
CA ALA A 129 -0.72 -10.44 -8.63
C ALA A 129 -1.89 -10.14 -9.58
N GLU A 130 -1.72 -9.21 -10.52
CA GLU A 130 -2.74 -8.84 -11.48
C GLU A 130 -2.59 -9.64 -12.79
N PRO A 131 -3.45 -10.65 -13.06
CA PRO A 131 -3.40 -11.39 -14.32
C PRO A 131 -3.84 -10.55 -15.53
N ASN A 132 -4.45 -9.38 -15.28
CA ASN A 132 -4.99 -8.52 -16.33
C ASN A 132 -3.97 -7.44 -16.74
N ILE A 133 -3.25 -7.72 -17.83
CA ILE A 133 -2.26 -6.83 -18.45
C ILE A 133 -2.83 -5.43 -18.71
N SER A 134 -4.12 -5.30 -19.03
CA SER A 134 -4.75 -4.00 -19.31
C SER A 134 -4.81 -3.10 -18.07
N SER A 135 -4.95 -3.66 -16.87
CA SER A 135 -4.98 -2.88 -15.62
C SER A 135 -3.60 -2.31 -15.30
N ILE A 136 -2.56 -3.13 -15.43
CA ILE A 136 -1.16 -2.72 -15.29
C ILE A 136 -0.82 -1.66 -16.34
N HIS A 137 -1.20 -1.89 -17.61
CA HIS A 137 -0.98 -0.93 -18.69
C HIS A 137 -1.62 0.41 -18.37
N ARG A 138 -2.90 0.42 -17.93
CA ARG A 138 -3.59 1.64 -17.51
C ARG A 138 -2.86 2.35 -16.36
N LYS A 139 -2.36 1.61 -15.37
CA LYS A 139 -1.58 2.18 -14.25
C LYS A 139 -0.29 2.83 -14.74
N ILE A 140 0.44 2.18 -15.65
CA ILE A 140 1.65 2.73 -16.28
C ILE A 140 1.31 4.00 -17.08
N GLN A 141 0.26 3.98 -17.90
CA GLN A 141 -0.17 5.15 -18.67
C GLN A 141 -0.52 6.32 -17.74
N ASN A 142 -1.20 6.06 -16.62
CA ASN A 142 -1.50 7.10 -15.63
C ASN A 142 -0.22 7.69 -15.00
N ILE A 143 0.81 6.88 -14.73
CA ILE A 143 2.10 7.37 -14.22
C ILE A 143 2.80 8.25 -15.27
N ILE A 144 2.82 7.81 -16.54
CA ILE A 144 3.44 8.56 -17.64
C ILE A 144 2.69 9.86 -17.88
N HIS A 145 1.36 9.82 -17.96
CA HIS A 145 0.53 10.99 -18.19
C HIS A 145 0.76 12.05 -17.12
N ARG A 146 0.72 11.67 -15.83
CA ARG A 146 1.05 12.58 -14.72
C ARG A 146 2.44 13.19 -14.88
N HIS A 147 3.45 12.39 -15.21
CA HIS A 147 4.81 12.89 -15.43
C HIS A 147 4.86 13.94 -16.56
N VAL A 148 4.17 13.70 -17.67
CA VAL A 148 4.13 14.64 -18.81
C VAL A 148 3.41 15.94 -18.43
N GLU A 149 2.29 15.86 -17.73
CA GLU A 149 1.55 17.04 -17.30
C GLU A 149 2.38 17.91 -16.35
N HIS A 150 3.06 17.33 -15.36
CA HIS A 150 3.98 18.08 -14.51
C HIS A 150 5.07 18.80 -15.32
N ARG A 151 5.66 18.14 -16.31
CA ARG A 151 6.68 18.76 -17.19
C ARG A 151 6.10 19.90 -18.03
N ARG A 152 4.83 19.80 -18.43
CA ARG A 152 4.12 20.83 -19.18
C ARG A 152 3.82 22.05 -18.31
N GLU A 153 3.28 21.84 -17.12
CA GLU A 153 3.02 22.89 -16.13
C GLU A 153 4.29 23.66 -15.79
N GLU A 154 5.41 22.97 -15.61
CA GLU A 154 6.72 23.57 -15.36
C GLU A 154 7.17 24.50 -16.50
N ARG A 155 7.01 24.09 -17.76
CA ARG A 155 7.35 24.92 -18.93
C ARG A 155 6.50 26.19 -18.98
N ASN A 156 5.23 26.08 -18.61
CA ASN A 156 4.32 27.22 -18.56
C ASN A 156 4.71 28.20 -17.43
N GLN A 157 5.18 27.70 -16.30
CA GLN A 157 5.63 28.53 -15.18
C GLN A 157 7.00 29.18 -15.42
N ASN A 158 7.85 28.60 -16.27
CA ASN A 158 9.18 29.12 -16.56
C ASN A 158 9.47 29.19 -18.08
N PRO A 159 8.82 30.11 -18.82
CA PRO A 159 8.87 30.17 -20.29
C PRO A 159 10.20 30.66 -20.88
N ARG A 160 11.21 30.97 -20.04
CA ARG A 160 12.53 31.44 -20.46
C ARG A 160 13.60 30.37 -20.24
N LYS A 161 13.61 29.36 -21.11
CA LYS A 161 14.80 28.55 -21.46
C LYS A 161 14.66 28.05 -22.88
#